data_AF-A0AAW2VCR5-F1
#
_entry.id   AF-A0AAW2VCR5-F1
#
_cell.length_a   1.000
_cell.length_b   1.000
_cell.length_c   1.000
_cell.angle_alpha   90.00
_cell.angle_beta   90.00
_cell.angle_gamma   90.00
#
_symmetry.space_group_name_H-M   'P 1'
#
loop_
_entity.id
_entity.type
_entity.pdbx_description
1 polymer ?
#
loop_
_entity_poly.entity_id
_entity_poly.type
_entity_poly.pdbx_seq_one_letter_code
_entity_poly.pdbx_strand_id
1 'polypeptide(L)'
;MKRWDDGMSAVTPDEDIFYTLGLLHSSRPHQSDVYDNLNSEILEYCEKADIHIKQYLPHYKSKEDWMKHFGPKWDTFQQWKTKFDPRMILSPAQRIFTSVVDYGDM
;
A
#
# COMPACT_ATOMS: atom_id res chain seq x y z
N MET A 1 4.02 20.22 17.54
CA MET A 1 3.87 18.75 17.43
C MET A 1 3.12 18.46 16.15
N LYS A 2 3.77 17.86 15.14
CA LYS A 2 3.05 17.38 13.95
C LYS A 2 2.35 16.06 14.30
N ARG A 3 1.08 15.90 13.92
CA ARG A 3 0.32 14.65 14.16
C ARG A 3 0.79 13.52 13.23
N TRP A 4 1.29 13.88 12.05
CA TRP A 4 1.91 13.00 11.06
C TRP A 4 3.29 13.54 10.72
N ASP A 5 4.30 12.68 10.81
CA ASP A 5 5.69 13.04 10.50
C ASP A 5 6.06 12.52 9.11
N ASP A 6 6.42 13.44 8.22
CA ASP A 6 6.78 13.15 6.83
C ASP A 6 8.09 12.35 6.72
N GLY A 7 8.90 12.30 7.79
CA GLY A 7 10.07 11.42 7.87
C GLY A 7 9.74 9.94 8.04
N MET A 8 8.50 9.61 8.43
CA MET A 8 8.05 8.22 8.58
C MET A 8 7.58 7.60 7.26
N SER A 9 7.58 6.27 7.20
CA SER A 9 7.14 5.49 6.02
C SER A 9 5.64 5.51 5.78
N ALA A 10 4.83 6.01 6.72
CA ALA A 10 3.40 6.14 6.52
C ALA A 10 3.11 7.13 5.38
N VAL A 11 2.13 6.79 4.54
CA VAL A 11 1.69 7.61 3.42
C VAL A 11 0.32 8.20 3.76
N THR A 12 0.21 9.53 3.62
CA THR A 12 -1.03 10.29 3.83
C THR A 12 -1.30 11.16 2.59
N PRO A 13 -2.54 11.61 2.38
CA PRO A 13 -2.84 12.62 1.36
C PRO A 13 -2.03 13.91 1.57
N ASP A 14 -1.69 14.60 0.49
CA ASP A 14 -0.93 15.85 0.51
C ASP A 14 -1.85 17.05 0.82
N GLU A 15 -2.45 17.02 2.01
CA GLU A 15 -3.44 18.00 2.47
C GLU A 15 -3.24 18.27 3.97
N ASP A 16 -3.48 19.51 4.40
CA ASP A 16 -3.38 19.90 5.83
C ASP A 16 -4.42 19.19 6.71
N ILE A 17 -5.59 18.90 6.14
CA ILE A 17 -6.70 18.21 6.79
C ILE A 17 -7.21 17.16 5.82
N PHE A 18 -7.16 15.90 6.24
CA PHE A 18 -7.72 14.77 5.49
C PHE A 18 -8.57 13.89 6.40
N TYR A 19 -9.43 13.08 5.79
CA TYR A 19 -10.36 12.20 6.50
C TYR A 19 -9.92 10.75 6.39
N THR A 20 -10.21 9.98 7.44
CA THR A 20 -10.16 8.52 7.40
C THR A 20 -11.56 7.98 7.12
N LEU A 21 -11.66 7.08 6.13
CA LEU A 21 -12.88 6.35 5.81
C LEU A 21 -12.58 4.84 5.97
N GLY A 22 -13.25 4.20 6.93
CA GLY A 22 -13.16 2.76 7.16
C GLY A 22 -14.44 2.06 6.75
N LEU A 23 -14.37 1.26 5.68
CA LEU A 23 -15.48 0.40 5.25
C LEU A 23 -15.35 -0.98 5.90
N LEU A 24 -15.94 -1.14 7.09
CA LEU A 24 -15.79 -2.33 7.93
C LEU A 24 -16.82 -3.40 7.55
N HIS A 25 -16.69 -3.94 6.35
CA HIS A 25 -17.56 -5.01 5.85
C HIS A 25 -17.36 -6.32 6.61
N SER A 26 -18.44 -7.10 6.71
CA SER A 26 -18.41 -8.47 7.22
C SER A 26 -19.00 -9.40 6.16
N SER A 27 -18.28 -10.47 5.84
CA SER A 27 -18.69 -11.45 4.82
C SER A 27 -18.70 -12.87 5.38
N ARG A 28 -19.53 -13.72 4.78
CA ARG A 28 -19.38 -15.18 4.90
C ARG A 28 -18.24 -15.62 3.97
N PRO A 29 -17.56 -16.76 4.22
CA PRO A 29 -16.39 -17.18 3.45
C PRO A 29 -16.58 -17.26 1.91
N HIS A 30 -17.81 -17.44 1.43
CA HIS A 30 -18.15 -17.56 0.00
C HIS A 30 -18.73 -16.27 -0.60
N GLN A 31 -18.65 -15.14 0.11
CA GLN A 31 -19.23 -13.85 -0.29
C GLN A 31 -18.22 -12.70 -0.22
N SER A 32 -16.92 -12.99 -0.04
CA SER A 32 -15.86 -11.96 -0.01
C SER A 32 -15.83 -11.14 -1.30
N ASP A 33 -16.03 -11.80 -2.43
CA ASP A 33 -15.86 -11.20 -3.76
C ASP A 33 -16.82 -10.03 -4.02
N VAL A 34 -17.98 -10.01 -3.37
CA VAL A 34 -18.95 -8.92 -3.46
C VAL A 34 -18.33 -7.61 -2.95
N TYR A 35 -17.60 -7.68 -1.83
CA TYR A 35 -16.96 -6.51 -1.25
C TYR A 35 -15.65 -6.16 -1.96
N ASP A 36 -14.92 -7.14 -2.49
CA ASP A 36 -13.75 -6.86 -3.33
C ASP A 36 -14.13 -6.09 -4.61
N ASN A 37 -15.25 -6.46 -5.24
CA ASN A 37 -15.80 -5.73 -6.38
C ASN A 37 -16.26 -4.32 -5.98
N LEU A 38 -17.04 -4.19 -4.90
CA LEU A 38 -17.48 -2.88 -4.42
C LEU A 38 -16.30 -1.95 -4.08
N ASN A 39 -15.29 -2.46 -3.39
CA ASN A 39 -14.09 -1.70 -3.06
C ASN A 39 -13.35 -1.26 -4.33
N SER A 40 -13.28 -2.12 -5.35
CA SER A 40 -12.67 -1.78 -6.64
C SER A 40 -13.44 -0.67 -7.36
N GLU A 41 -14.78 -0.72 -7.37
CA GLU A 41 -15.62 0.33 -7.96
C GLU A 41 -15.44 1.68 -7.24
N ILE A 42 -15.32 1.67 -5.90
CA ILE A 42 -15.07 2.88 -5.11
C ILE A 42 -13.71 3.50 -5.48
N LEU A 43 -12.66 2.67 -5.59
CA LEU A 43 -11.33 3.14 -5.98
C LEU A 43 -11.33 3.72 -7.40
N GLU A 44 -11.99 3.05 -8.35
CA GLU A 44 -12.13 3.52 -9.73
C GLU A 44 -12.92 4.84 -9.80
N TYR A 45 -13.98 4.97 -9.00
CA TYR A 45 -14.72 6.23 -8.88
C TYR A 45 -13.83 7.36 -8.36
N CYS A 46 -13.07 7.13 -7.29
CA CYS A 46 -12.14 8.13 -6.75
C CYS A 46 -11.12 8.57 -7.81
N GLU A 47 -10.57 7.65 -8.60
CA GLU A 47 -9.65 7.99 -9.70
C GLU A 47 -10.33 8.83 -10.78
N LYS A 48 -11.54 8.44 -11.23
CA LYS A 48 -12.29 9.19 -12.27
C LYS A 48 -12.75 10.58 -11.80
N ALA A 49 -13.05 10.72 -10.51
CA ALA A 49 -13.52 11.96 -9.90
C ALA A 49 -12.36 12.86 -9.44
N ASP A 50 -11.10 12.49 -9.71
CA ASP A 50 -9.90 13.20 -9.29
C ASP A 50 -9.80 13.38 -7.76
N ILE A 51 -10.27 12.37 -7.01
CA ILE A 51 -10.19 12.34 -5.55
C ILE A 51 -8.92 11.59 -5.15
N HIS A 52 -7.92 12.33 -4.68
CA HIS A 52 -6.58 11.81 -4.35
C HIS A 52 -6.55 11.06 -3.01
N ILE A 53 -7.04 9.82 -3.01
CA ILE A 53 -7.02 8.97 -1.81
C ILE A 53 -5.66 8.27 -1.61
N LYS A 54 -5.35 7.95 -0.34
CA LYS A 54 -4.31 7.00 0.04
C LYS A 54 -4.95 5.87 0.85
N GLN A 55 -4.79 4.63 0.41
CA GLN A 55 -5.28 3.47 1.14
C GLN A 55 -4.49 3.30 2.45
N TYR A 56 -5.19 3.21 3.57
CA TYR A 56 -4.64 2.78 4.85
C TYR A 56 -4.73 1.25 4.95
N LEU A 57 -3.66 0.60 5.42
CA LEU A 57 -3.47 -0.86 5.30
C LEU A 57 -3.57 -1.36 3.83
N PRO A 58 -2.82 -0.75 2.90
CA PRO A 58 -2.92 -1.06 1.48
C PRO A 58 -2.49 -2.51 1.18
N HIS A 59 -3.15 -3.12 0.19
CA HIS A 59 -2.73 -4.40 -0.38
C HIS A 59 -2.70 -4.30 -1.91
N TYR A 60 -1.54 -3.95 -2.45
CA TYR A 60 -1.29 -3.90 -3.88
C TYR A 60 -0.62 -5.18 -4.37
N LYS A 61 -0.84 -5.52 -5.64
CA LYS A 61 -0.32 -6.75 -6.27
C LYS A 61 0.93 -6.51 -7.12
N SER A 62 1.21 -5.26 -7.49
CA SER A 62 2.34 -4.88 -8.34
C SER A 62 3.28 -3.89 -7.64
N LYS A 63 4.54 -3.86 -8.06
CA LYS A 63 5.52 -2.90 -7.57
C LYS A 63 5.15 -1.48 -8.02
N GLU A 64 4.61 -1.35 -9.22
CA GLU A 64 4.17 -0.11 -9.85
C GLU A 64 3.05 0.56 -9.03
N ASP A 65 2.09 -0.23 -8.54
CA ASP A 65 1.05 0.27 -7.65
C ASP A 65 1.62 0.75 -6.31
N TRP A 66 2.61 0.02 -5.76
CA TRP A 66 3.32 0.45 -4.56
C TRP A 66 4.11 1.74 -4.81
N MET A 67 4.76 1.89 -5.97
CA MET A 67 5.43 3.12 -6.37
C MET A 67 4.43 4.29 -6.45
N LYS A 68 3.25 4.10 -7.06
CA LYS A 68 2.17 5.10 -7.10
C LYS A 68 1.67 5.44 -5.69
N HIS A 69 1.57 4.45 -4.80
CA HIS A 69 1.18 4.65 -3.41
C HIS A 69 2.20 5.52 -2.67
N PHE A 70 3.47 5.13 -2.62
CA PHE A 70 4.52 5.87 -1.93
C PHE A 70 4.86 7.22 -2.57
N GLY A 71 4.69 7.34 -3.89
CA GLY A 71 4.98 8.56 -4.64
C GLY A 71 6.41 9.05 -4.36
N PRO A 72 6.61 10.33 -3.98
CA PRO A 72 7.93 10.89 -3.69
C PRO A 72 8.72 10.15 -2.60
N LYS A 73 8.05 9.42 -1.69
CA LYS A 73 8.71 8.65 -0.61
C LYS A 73 9.34 7.35 -1.11
N TRP A 74 9.05 6.92 -2.34
CA TRP A 74 9.45 5.59 -2.85
C TRP A 74 10.96 5.37 -2.78
N ASP A 75 11.75 6.32 -3.26
CA ASP A 75 13.22 6.18 -3.30
C ASP A 75 13.81 6.04 -1.89
N THR A 76 13.33 6.84 -0.94
CA THR A 76 13.72 6.70 0.47
C THR A 76 13.28 5.34 1.02
N PHE A 77 12.05 4.90 0.76
CA PHE A 77 11.58 3.59 1.22
C PHE A 77 12.44 2.44 0.69
N GLN A 78 12.88 2.50 -0.57
CA GLN A 78 13.81 1.53 -1.15
C GLN A 78 15.18 1.56 -0.45
N GLN A 79 15.75 2.74 -0.21
CA GLN A 79 17.03 2.88 0.49
C GLN A 79 16.98 2.24 1.89
N TRP A 80 15.88 2.45 2.61
CA TRP A 80 15.68 1.86 3.92
C TRP A 80 15.52 0.34 3.83
N LYS A 81 14.78 -0.16 2.83
CA LYS A 81 14.68 -1.60 2.61
C LYS A 81 16.05 -2.23 2.35
N THR A 82 16.87 -1.66 1.47
CA THR A 82 18.23 -2.15 1.20
C THR A 82 19.11 -2.11 2.45
N LYS A 83 18.98 -1.08 3.29
CA LYS A 83 19.77 -0.93 4.52
C LYS A 83 19.39 -1.94 5.61
N PHE A 84 18.09 -2.18 5.80
CA PHE A 84 17.58 -2.93 6.96
C PHE A 84 17.08 -4.34 6.64
N ASP A 85 16.76 -4.64 5.37
CA ASP A 85 16.40 -5.98 4.88
C ASP A 85 16.96 -6.20 3.46
N PRO A 86 18.30 -6.25 3.30
CA PRO A 86 18.94 -6.39 1.99
C PRO A 86 18.59 -7.69 1.25
N ARG A 87 18.14 -8.72 1.98
CA ARG A 87 17.73 -10.01 1.40
C ARG A 87 16.23 -10.08 1.08
N MET A 88 15.47 -9.02 1.36
CA MET A 88 14.03 -8.92 1.11
C MET A 88 13.21 -10.05 1.77
N ILE A 89 13.61 -10.51 2.94
CA ILE A 89 12.99 -11.66 3.62
C ILE A 89 11.86 -11.25 4.57
N LEU A 90 11.80 -9.99 4.97
CA LEU A 90 10.82 -9.51 5.95
C LEU A 90 9.51 -9.12 5.27
N SER A 91 8.41 -9.66 5.83
CA SER A 91 7.02 -9.38 5.43
C SER A 91 6.73 -9.57 3.92
N PRO A 92 7.08 -10.72 3.32
CA PRO A 92 6.89 -10.96 1.87
C PRO A 92 5.42 -10.89 1.43
N ALA A 93 4.48 -11.14 2.35
CA ALA A 93 3.04 -11.06 2.10
C ALA A 93 2.56 -9.64 1.72
N GLN A 94 3.32 -8.59 2.07
CA GLN A 94 3.04 -7.21 1.63
C GLN A 94 3.29 -7.01 0.13
N ARG A 95 4.06 -7.90 -0.52
CA ARG A 95 4.33 -7.87 -1.97
C ARG A 95 4.96 -6.55 -2.48
N ILE A 96 5.60 -5.78 -1.61
CA ILE A 96 6.34 -4.56 -1.99
C ILE A 96 7.68 -4.93 -2.62
N PHE A 97 8.38 -5.89 -2.00
CA PHE A 97 9.65 -6.43 -2.46
C PHE A 97 9.61 -7.95 -2.36
N THR A 98 10.05 -8.62 -3.41
CA THR A 98 10.21 -10.07 -3.45
C THR A 98 11.70 -10.40 -3.38
N SER A 99 12.05 -11.38 -2.57
CA SER A 99 13.41 -11.92 -2.52
C SER A 99 13.70 -12.65 -3.82
N VAL A 100 14.86 -12.36 -4.42
CA VAL A 100 15.47 -13.23 -5.42
C VAL A 100 16.08 -14.40 -4.64
N VAL A 101 15.26 -15.34 -4.16
CA VAL A 101 15.78 -16.63 -3.73
C VAL A 101 15.95 -17.44 -5.00
N ASP A 102 17.18 -17.52 -5.47
CA ASP A 102 17.56 -18.44 -6.53
C ASP A 102 17.44 -19.85 -5.95
N TYR A 103 16.44 -20.61 -6.39
CA TYR A 103 16.22 -22.00 -5.95
C TYR A 103 17.25 -22.97 -6.58
N GLY A 104 18.34 -22.46 -7.16
CA GLY A 104 19.37 -23.23 -7.86
C GLY A 104 20.43 -23.91 -6.99
N ASP A 105 20.47 -23.63 -5.68
CA ASP A 105 21.49 -24.14 -4.76
C ASP A 105 20.91 -25.05 -3.63
N MET A 106 19.85 -25.81 -3.90
CA MET A 106 19.43 -26.96 -3.07
C MET A 106 19.57 -28.27 -3.83
#